data_AF-A0A8J3HSR1-F1
#
_entry.id   AF-A0A8J3HSR1-F1
#
_cell.length_a   1.000
_cell.length_b   1.000
_cell.length_c   1.000
_cell.angle_alpha   90.00
_cell.angle_beta   90.00
_cell.angle_gamma   90.00
#
_symmetry.space_group_name_H-M   'P 1'
#
loop_
_entity.id
_entity.type
_entity.pdbx_description
1 polymer ?
#
loop_
_entity_poly.entity_id
_entity_poly.type
_entity_poly.pdbx_seq_one_letter_code
_entity_poly.pdbx_strand_id
1 'polypeptide(L)'
;MLSTCPYCSLANFEQTTTCTHCGAQLQNASQSKVTGSFTKIARYTAIPQTPIPSMLSAPGEESPLSLPISESLPAIPTSITQSEPDQTQEAHSQDLHSYGTTVAHRSWFLHGHRTQAPTVYAVLEEETRHRKLEEVEVTRAQEQYVLLHRKAATVFLSATSIGNHLYMSRTTTVRLPMSMLRGLVFTLLTLFLGAALLSFPTLLAQLQHAPLFAFTSSSSQGNNASSDWYVTGLVSLIGLILFFPALFLFLAILYRSVYAWIHRGDPLHLLRTRHLQPFQCDEIALLEHLADDILRSTARHLGLDPSQIQSTTTSHQAVAAML
;
A
#
# COMPACT_ATOMS: atom_id res chain seq x y z
N MET A 1 -11.18 3.17 -24.01
CA MET A 1 -11.65 4.56 -23.89
C MET A 1 -12.41 4.69 -22.56
N LEU A 2 -11.94 5.51 -21.61
CA LEU A 2 -12.61 5.60 -20.30
C LEU A 2 -14.04 6.16 -20.44
N SER A 3 -15.05 5.40 -20.00
CA SER A 3 -16.44 5.87 -19.96
C SER A 3 -16.70 6.65 -18.67
N THR A 4 -17.12 7.90 -18.78
CA THR A 4 -17.48 8.74 -17.63
C THR A 4 -18.93 8.47 -17.20
N CYS A 5 -19.18 8.30 -15.90
CA CYS A 5 -20.54 8.09 -15.40
C CYS A 5 -21.37 9.38 -15.55
N PRO A 6 -22.58 9.35 -16.14
CA PRO A 6 -23.40 10.54 -16.32
C PRO A 6 -24.00 11.09 -15.02
N TYR A 7 -24.04 10.28 -13.95
CA TYR A 7 -24.64 10.67 -12.67
C TYR A 7 -23.64 11.33 -11.71
N CYS A 8 -22.37 10.89 -11.72
CA CYS A 8 -21.36 11.39 -10.80
C CYS A 8 -20.09 11.94 -11.47
N SER A 9 -20.03 11.97 -12.81
CA SER A 9 -18.90 12.47 -13.61
C SER A 9 -17.53 11.81 -13.35
N LEU A 10 -17.51 10.69 -12.62
CA LEU A 10 -16.29 9.92 -12.36
C LEU A 10 -16.05 8.90 -13.48
N ALA A 11 -14.78 8.70 -13.82
CA ALA A 11 -14.38 7.71 -14.82
C ALA A 11 -14.63 6.30 -14.29
N ASN A 12 -15.27 5.46 -15.08
CA ASN A 12 -15.55 4.07 -14.78
C ASN A 12 -14.74 3.15 -15.71
N PHE A 13 -14.29 2.01 -15.19
CA PHE A 13 -13.53 1.02 -15.96
C PHE A 13 -14.46 0.28 -16.93
N GLU A 14 -13.98 -0.02 -18.15
CA GLU A 14 -14.76 -0.37 -19.36
C GLU A 14 -15.60 -1.66 -19.30
N GLN A 15 -15.79 -2.31 -18.15
CA GLN A 15 -16.53 -3.57 -18.06
C GLN A 15 -17.54 -3.66 -16.90
N THR A 16 -17.72 -2.61 -16.12
CA THR A 16 -18.71 -2.62 -15.02
C THR A 16 -20.06 -2.08 -15.49
N THR A 17 -21.11 -2.89 -15.37
CA THR A 17 -22.50 -2.49 -15.69
C THR A 17 -23.09 -1.51 -14.68
N THR A 18 -22.40 -1.31 -13.56
CA THR A 18 -22.77 -0.41 -12.47
C THR A 18 -21.60 0.49 -12.15
N CYS A 19 -21.86 1.79 -11.96
CA CYS A 19 -20.86 2.73 -11.49
C CYS A 19 -20.39 2.33 -10.09
N THR A 20 -19.09 2.09 -9.92
CA THR A 20 -18.49 1.71 -8.63
C THR A 20 -18.63 2.80 -7.55
N HIS A 21 -18.84 4.05 -7.96
CA HIS A 21 -18.97 5.18 -7.03
C HIS A 21 -20.40 5.46 -6.57
N CYS A 22 -21.38 5.43 -7.48
CA CYS A 22 -22.76 5.80 -7.15
C CYS A 22 -23.77 4.65 -7.24
N GLY A 23 -23.34 3.46 -7.68
CA GLY A 23 -24.20 2.30 -7.87
C GLY A 23 -25.17 2.39 -9.06
N ALA A 24 -25.20 3.50 -9.79
CA ALA A 24 -26.08 3.67 -10.94
C ALA A 24 -25.73 2.66 -12.05
N GLN A 25 -26.75 1.98 -12.58
CA GLN A 25 -26.60 1.12 -13.75
C GLN A 25 -26.28 1.97 -14.99
N LEU A 26 -25.17 1.66 -15.65
CA LEU A 26 -24.79 2.28 -16.91
C LEU A 26 -25.44 1.49 -18.05
N GLN A 27 -26.26 2.16 -18.87
CA GLN A 27 -26.82 1.55 -20.07
C GLN A 27 -25.67 1.34 -21.07
N ASN A 28 -25.22 0.09 -21.19
CA ASN A 28 -24.17 -0.29 -22.14
C ASN A 28 -24.61 0.05 -23.57
N ALA A 29 -24.08 1.14 -24.13
CA ALA A 29 -24.39 1.61 -25.48
C ALA A 29 -23.79 0.74 -26.61
N SER A 30 -23.21 -0.43 -26.29
CA SER A 30 -22.47 -1.25 -27.26
C SER A 30 -22.74 -2.76 -27.16
N GLN A 31 -23.93 -3.21 -26.76
CA GLN A 31 -24.39 -4.55 -27.14
C GLN A 31 -24.96 -4.53 -28.57
N SER A 32 -24.06 -4.39 -29.55
CA SER A 32 -24.33 -4.84 -30.91
C SER A 32 -24.44 -6.36 -30.90
N LYS A 33 -25.64 -6.85 -30.66
CA LYS A 33 -26.26 -8.09 -31.14
C LYS A 33 -25.28 -9.10 -31.78
N VAL A 34 -24.54 -9.85 -30.97
CA VAL A 34 -23.99 -11.15 -31.39
C VAL A 34 -24.89 -12.23 -30.79
N THR A 35 -25.77 -12.74 -31.65
CA THR A 35 -26.69 -13.84 -31.36
C THR A 35 -25.89 -15.14 -31.22
N GLY A 36 -25.40 -15.40 -30.00
CA GLY A 36 -24.77 -16.68 -29.64
C GLY A 36 -25.56 -17.34 -28.51
N SER A 37 -26.44 -18.26 -28.89
CA SER A 37 -27.18 -19.12 -27.96
C SER A 37 -26.20 -19.96 -27.14
N PHE A 38 -26.02 -19.63 -25.86
CA PHE A 38 -25.41 -20.52 -24.88
C PHE A 38 -26.36 -20.85 -23.74
N THR A 39 -26.33 -22.13 -23.43
CA THR A 39 -27.24 -22.91 -22.61
C THR A 39 -27.23 -22.56 -21.13
N LYS A 40 -28.46 -22.52 -20.62
CA LYS A 40 -28.95 -22.32 -19.26
C LYS A 40 -28.50 -23.42 -18.27
N ILE A 41 -27.58 -23.12 -17.35
CA ILE A 41 -27.35 -23.81 -16.06
C ILE A 41 -26.67 -22.73 -15.16
N ALA A 42 -27.12 -22.30 -13.99
CA ALA A 42 -27.60 -23.03 -12.82
C ALA A 42 -28.57 -22.19 -11.95
N ARG A 43 -29.36 -22.92 -11.16
CA ARG A 43 -30.31 -22.43 -10.14
C ARG A 43 -29.59 -21.68 -9.02
N TYR A 44 -30.02 -20.46 -8.72
CA TYR A 44 -29.86 -19.86 -7.39
C TYR A 44 -31.03 -20.29 -6.52
N THR A 45 -30.72 -20.99 -5.42
CA THR A 45 -31.61 -21.19 -4.28
C THR A 45 -31.93 -19.83 -3.65
N ALA A 46 -33.21 -19.49 -3.61
CA ALA A 46 -33.74 -18.30 -2.96
C ALA A 46 -33.47 -18.35 -1.45
N ILE A 47 -32.89 -17.28 -0.93
CA ILE A 47 -32.76 -17.04 0.51
C ILE A 47 -34.15 -16.56 1.02
N PRO A 48 -34.70 -17.15 2.09
CA PRO A 48 -35.99 -16.73 2.64
C PRO A 48 -35.88 -15.32 3.22
N GLN A 49 -36.70 -14.41 2.70
CA GLN A 49 -36.90 -13.07 3.25
C GLN A 49 -37.69 -13.19 4.56
N THR A 50 -37.08 -12.76 5.67
CA THR A 50 -37.80 -12.54 6.93
C THR A 50 -38.48 -11.17 6.88
N PRO A 51 -39.77 -11.07 7.27
CA PRO A 51 -40.48 -9.80 7.27
C PRO A 51 -39.97 -8.89 8.39
N ILE A 52 -39.61 -7.67 8.01
CA ILE A 52 -39.27 -6.56 8.92
C ILE A 52 -40.58 -6.11 9.58
N PRO A 53 -40.67 -6.09 10.93
CA PRO A 53 -41.83 -5.52 11.60
C PRO A 53 -41.81 -3.99 11.46
N SER A 54 -42.72 -3.46 10.64
CA SER A 54 -43.15 -2.07 10.70
C SER A 54 -43.87 -1.84 12.02
N MET A 55 -43.26 -1.10 12.93
CA MET A 55 -43.95 -0.51 14.08
C MET A 55 -43.56 0.94 14.21
N LEU A 56 -44.62 1.75 14.32
CA LEU A 56 -44.71 3.06 14.96
C LEU A 56 -44.26 4.29 14.18
N SER A 57 -45.26 4.84 13.48
CA SER A 57 -45.50 6.25 13.28
C SER A 57 -45.52 7.03 14.61
N ALA A 58 -44.91 8.21 14.64
CA ALA A 58 -45.22 9.28 15.57
C ALA A 58 -45.45 10.58 14.76
N PRO A 59 -46.60 11.26 14.91
CA PRO A 59 -46.85 12.57 14.32
C PRO A 59 -46.65 13.71 15.35
N GLY A 60 -46.31 14.91 14.86
CA GLY A 60 -46.17 16.15 15.63
C GLY A 60 -44.70 16.48 15.90
N GLU A 61 -44.19 17.68 15.67
CA GLU A 61 -44.83 18.98 15.88
C GLU A 61 -44.07 20.06 15.08
N GLU A 62 -44.83 20.96 14.45
CA GLU A 62 -44.31 22.17 13.81
C GLU A 62 -43.85 23.19 14.87
N SER A 63 -42.71 23.84 14.63
CA SER A 63 -42.42 25.15 15.24
C SER A 63 -41.57 25.98 14.28
N PRO A 64 -42.11 27.06 13.71
CA PRO A 64 -41.34 28.07 13.01
C PRO A 64 -40.88 29.14 14.01
N LEU A 65 -39.58 29.20 14.30
CA LEU A 65 -38.99 30.37 14.95
C LEU A 65 -37.98 31.03 14.01
N SER A 66 -38.48 32.04 13.32
CA SER A 66 -37.72 33.09 12.64
C SER A 66 -36.95 33.95 13.66
N LEU A 67 -35.66 34.14 13.42
CA LEU A 67 -34.81 35.17 14.05
C LEU A 67 -33.88 35.80 13.00
N PRO A 68 -33.34 37.00 13.26
CA PRO A 68 -33.30 38.08 12.28
C PRO A 68 -31.94 38.26 11.62
N ILE A 69 -32.01 38.99 10.52
CA ILE A 69 -30.94 39.63 9.75
C ILE A 69 -30.00 40.43 10.69
N SER A 70 -28.71 40.09 10.68
CA SER A 70 -27.59 40.97 11.05
C SER A 70 -26.58 40.89 9.90
N GLU A 71 -26.51 41.91 9.05
CA GLU A 71 -25.63 43.09 9.19
C GLU A 71 -24.21 42.79 8.68
N SER A 72 -23.98 43.27 7.46
CA SER A 72 -22.74 43.19 6.71
C SER A 72 -21.65 44.02 7.38
N LEU A 73 -20.61 43.36 7.91
CA LEU A 73 -19.36 44.02 8.28
C LEU A 73 -18.44 44.21 7.06
N PRO A 74 -17.62 45.29 7.04
CA PRO A 74 -16.69 45.58 5.96
C PRO A 74 -15.53 44.57 5.92
N ALA A 75 -15.19 44.16 4.69
CA ALA A 75 -14.06 43.29 4.41
C ALA A 75 -12.74 43.95 4.83
N ILE A 76 -12.09 43.38 5.85
CA ILE A 76 -10.68 43.64 6.16
C ILE A 76 -9.87 42.58 5.37
N PRO A 77 -8.94 42.98 4.48
CA PRO A 77 -8.05 42.05 3.82
C PRO A 77 -6.97 41.62 4.82
N THR A 78 -7.23 40.56 5.59
CA THR A 78 -6.18 39.87 6.33
C THR A 78 -5.49 38.91 5.37
N SER A 79 -4.50 39.43 4.64
CA SER A 79 -3.47 38.59 4.03
C SER A 79 -2.69 37.93 5.16
N ILE A 80 -3.15 36.75 5.58
CA ILE A 80 -2.36 35.83 6.38
C ILE A 80 -1.22 35.39 5.47
N THR A 81 -0.04 35.97 5.70
CA THR A 81 1.21 35.41 5.21
C THR A 81 1.30 34.00 5.77
N GLN A 82 0.96 33.03 4.93
CA GLN A 82 1.14 31.61 5.16
C GLN A 82 2.65 31.38 5.24
N SER A 83 3.20 31.53 6.44
CA SER A 83 4.57 31.18 6.74
C SER A 83 4.76 29.72 6.36
N GLU A 84 5.61 29.51 5.38
CA GLU A 84 6.03 28.23 4.83
C GLU A 84 6.41 27.29 6.00
N PRO A 85 5.69 26.18 6.22
CA PRO A 85 6.05 25.19 7.22
C PRO A 85 7.19 24.34 6.68
N ASP A 86 8.37 24.94 6.53
CA ASP A 86 9.51 24.28 5.88
C ASP A 86 10.52 23.79 6.94
N GLN A 87 10.99 22.56 6.77
CA GLN A 87 12.08 21.86 7.49
C GLN A 87 11.76 20.97 8.70
N THR A 88 10.76 21.23 9.56
CA THR A 88 10.52 20.30 10.70
C THR A 88 9.81 19.00 10.29
N GLN A 89 9.13 19.00 9.14
CA GLN A 89 8.41 17.82 8.62
C GLN A 89 9.33 16.75 8.02
N GLU A 90 10.54 17.11 7.56
CA GLU A 90 11.48 16.16 6.97
C GLU A 90 12.09 15.23 8.04
N ALA A 91 12.41 15.75 9.22
CA ALA A 91 12.92 14.93 10.33
C ALA A 91 11.89 13.90 10.80
N HIS A 92 10.60 14.24 10.80
CA HIS A 92 9.51 13.33 11.13
C HIS A 92 9.35 12.19 10.11
N SER A 93 9.68 12.43 8.85
CA SER A 93 9.45 11.45 7.78
C SER A 93 10.44 10.29 7.81
N GLN A 94 11.63 10.48 8.37
CA GLN A 94 12.70 9.47 8.36
C GLN A 94 12.39 8.25 9.24
N ASP A 95 11.80 8.44 10.42
CA ASP A 95 11.49 7.32 11.32
C ASP A 95 10.34 6.44 10.80
N LEU A 96 9.37 7.05 10.09
CA LEU A 96 8.24 6.33 9.50
C LEU A 96 8.67 5.37 8.39
N HIS A 97 9.78 5.65 7.69
CA HIS A 97 10.27 4.81 6.60
C HIS A 97 10.68 3.40 7.04
N SER A 98 11.03 3.22 8.32
CA SER A 98 11.39 1.90 8.86
C SER A 98 10.21 0.93 8.95
N TYR A 99 8.97 1.44 9.05
CA TYR A 99 7.78 0.63 9.32
C TYR A 99 7.04 0.18 8.05
N GLY A 100 7.29 0.80 6.90
CA GLY A 100 6.73 0.35 5.63
C GLY A 100 6.46 1.45 4.62
N THR A 101 5.56 1.17 3.68
CA THR A 101 5.08 2.15 2.70
C THR A 101 3.89 2.89 3.26
N THR A 102 3.91 4.23 3.20
CA THR A 102 2.78 5.08 3.60
C THR A 102 1.60 4.84 2.65
N VAL A 103 0.45 4.50 3.23
CA VAL A 103 -0.81 4.25 2.50
C VAL A 103 -1.69 5.49 2.54
N ALA A 104 -1.88 6.06 3.72
CA ALA A 104 -2.63 7.30 3.90
C ALA A 104 -1.99 8.20 4.94
N HIS A 105 -2.12 9.50 4.73
CA HIS A 105 -1.81 10.52 5.71
C HIS A 105 -3.00 11.46 5.83
N ARG A 106 -3.47 11.68 7.06
CA ARG A 106 -4.56 12.61 7.37
C ARG A 106 -4.09 13.53 8.49
N SER A 107 -4.48 14.79 8.41
CA SER A 107 -4.20 15.75 9.46
C SER A 107 -5.40 16.66 9.70
N TRP A 108 -5.50 17.10 10.94
CA TRP A 108 -6.57 17.96 11.44
C TRP A 108 -5.94 19.10 12.22
N PHE A 109 -6.46 20.31 12.01
CA PHE A 109 -6.02 21.50 12.70
C PHE A 109 -7.18 22.06 13.52
N LEU A 110 -7.07 21.92 14.84
CA LEU A 110 -8.10 22.27 15.81
C LEU A 110 -7.82 23.67 16.33
N HIS A 111 -8.72 24.61 16.08
CA HIS A 111 -8.53 26.02 16.42
C HIS A 111 -8.94 26.35 17.86
N GLY A 112 -8.18 27.22 18.53
CA GLY A 112 -8.61 27.86 19.79
C GLY A 112 -8.51 27.00 21.04
N HIS A 113 -7.80 25.88 20.99
CA HIS A 113 -7.66 24.96 22.12
C HIS A 113 -6.21 24.96 22.61
N ARG A 114 -5.99 25.49 23.82
CA ARG A 114 -4.67 25.51 24.50
C ARG A 114 -4.37 24.17 25.20
N THR A 115 -4.53 23.07 24.49
CA THR A 115 -4.22 21.75 25.03
C THR A 115 -2.77 21.43 24.74
N GLN A 116 -1.98 21.16 25.79
CA GLN A 116 -0.59 20.76 25.63
C GLN A 116 -0.53 19.36 25.01
N ALA A 117 0.34 19.17 24.01
CA ALA A 117 0.50 17.88 23.32
C ALA A 117 0.75 16.68 24.28
N PRO A 118 1.56 16.80 25.35
CA PRO A 118 1.73 15.71 26.33
C PRO A 118 0.44 15.22 26.96
N THR A 119 -0.51 16.12 27.24
CA THR A 119 -1.83 15.77 27.78
C THR A 119 -2.64 14.97 26.76
N VAL A 120 -2.58 15.35 25.49
CA VAL A 120 -3.23 14.61 24.40
C VAL A 120 -2.71 13.19 24.33
N TYR A 121 -1.38 13.01 24.37
CA TYR A 121 -0.78 11.66 24.33
C TYR A 121 -1.14 10.82 25.54
N ALA A 122 -1.20 11.39 26.75
CA ALA A 122 -1.61 10.66 27.94
C ALA A 122 -3.05 10.14 27.83
N VAL A 123 -3.97 10.98 27.33
CA VAL A 123 -5.37 10.57 27.10
C VAL A 123 -5.47 9.56 25.95
N LEU A 124 -4.68 9.73 24.89
CA LEU A 124 -4.64 8.80 23.77
C LEU A 124 -4.14 7.41 24.19
N GLU A 125 -3.08 7.36 25.01
CA GLU A 125 -2.53 6.12 25.57
C GLU A 125 -3.54 5.45 26.51
N GLU A 126 -4.26 6.23 27.32
CA GLU A 126 -5.27 5.68 28.21
C GLU A 126 -6.49 5.14 27.45
N GLU A 127 -6.99 5.87 26.45
CA GLU A 127 -8.09 5.43 25.59
C GLU A 127 -7.76 4.16 24.81
N THR A 128 -6.53 4.07 24.29
CA THR A 128 -6.06 2.88 23.58
C THR A 128 -5.94 1.67 24.50
N ARG A 129 -5.42 1.86 25.72
CA ARG A 129 -5.35 0.82 26.76
C ARG A 129 -6.74 0.37 27.22
N HIS A 130 -7.68 1.31 27.36
CA HIS A 130 -9.04 1.02 27.83
C HIS A 130 -9.82 0.12 26.87
N ARG A 131 -9.63 0.30 25.56
CA ARG A 131 -10.35 -0.47 24.53
C ARG A 131 -9.91 -1.92 24.40
N LYS A 132 -8.83 -2.35 25.08
CA LYS A 132 -8.31 -3.74 25.11
C LYS A 132 -8.51 -4.49 23.79
N LEU A 133 -7.95 -3.91 22.73
CA LEU A 133 -8.10 -4.48 21.40
C LEU A 133 -7.20 -5.69 21.30
N GLU A 134 -7.83 -6.85 21.17
CA GLU A 134 -7.13 -8.09 20.87
C GLU A 134 -6.31 -7.86 19.59
N GLU A 135 -5.01 -8.20 19.64
CA GLU A 135 -4.04 -8.04 18.54
C GLU A 135 -3.52 -6.62 18.23
N VAL A 136 -3.88 -5.57 18.97
CA VAL A 136 -3.29 -4.22 18.77
C VAL A 136 -2.22 -3.95 19.81
N GLU A 137 -0.97 -3.89 19.37
CA GLU A 137 0.14 -3.47 20.21
C GLU A 137 0.23 -1.95 20.21
N VAL A 138 0.20 -1.36 21.40
CA VAL A 138 0.34 0.08 21.60
C VAL A 138 1.76 0.34 22.09
N THR A 139 2.56 1.00 21.26
CA THR A 139 3.93 1.35 21.62
C THR A 139 4.10 2.86 21.55
N ARG A 140 4.69 3.45 22.59
CA ARG A 140 5.09 4.85 22.56
C ARG A 140 6.46 4.94 21.90
N ALA A 141 6.49 5.28 20.61
CA ALA A 141 7.73 5.52 19.90
C ALA A 141 8.07 7.00 20.00
N GLN A 142 9.14 7.32 20.74
CA GLN A 142 9.56 8.68 21.05
C GLN A 142 8.50 9.47 21.84
N GLU A 143 8.88 10.61 22.42
CA GLU A 143 7.96 11.41 23.26
C GLU A 143 6.76 12.00 22.49
N GLN A 144 6.71 11.81 21.17
CA GLN A 144 5.85 12.53 20.23
C GLN A 144 4.93 11.62 19.39
N TYR A 145 4.84 10.31 19.65
CA TYR A 145 3.93 9.45 18.88
C TYR A 145 3.35 8.30 19.70
N VAL A 146 2.13 7.94 19.34
CA VAL A 146 1.52 6.67 19.74
C VAL A 146 1.41 5.79 18.50
N LEU A 147 2.02 4.61 18.56
CA LEU A 147 1.95 3.60 17.52
C LEU A 147 0.83 2.63 17.86
N LEU A 148 -0.06 2.41 16.88
CA LEU A 148 -1.01 1.31 16.90
C LEU A 148 -0.54 0.31 15.85
N HIS A 149 -0.01 -0.81 16.31
CA HIS A 149 0.49 -1.86 15.44
C HIS A 149 -0.46 -3.06 15.44
N ARG A 150 -0.87 -3.50 14.25
CA ARG A 150 -1.66 -4.73 14.07
C ARG A 150 -1.16 -5.48 12.84
N LYS A 151 -0.57 -6.66 13.08
CA LYS A 151 -0.02 -7.56 12.06
C LYS A 151 0.99 -6.87 11.13
N ALA A 152 0.56 -6.46 9.94
CA ALA A 152 1.38 -5.80 8.93
C ALA A 152 1.08 -4.31 8.78
N ALA A 153 0.04 -3.80 9.43
CA ALA A 153 -0.37 -2.40 9.37
C ALA A 153 0.03 -1.67 10.67
N THR A 154 0.52 -0.45 10.50
CA THR A 154 0.91 0.43 11.61
C THR A 154 0.27 1.80 11.40
N VAL A 155 -0.35 2.34 12.43
CA VAL A 155 -0.87 3.70 12.45
C VAL A 155 -0.09 4.53 13.45
N PHE A 156 0.46 5.63 12.95
CA PHE A 156 1.16 6.65 13.72
C PHE A 156 0.18 7.75 14.05
N LEU A 157 0.00 8.02 15.33
CA LEU A 157 -0.77 9.15 15.82
C LEU A 157 0.20 10.18 16.39
N SER A 158 0.19 11.39 15.84
CA SER A 158 0.94 12.52 16.34
C SER A 158 0.01 13.68 16.67
N ALA A 159 0.42 14.44 17.68
CA ALA A 159 -0.22 15.66 18.14
C ALA A 159 0.86 16.70 18.49
N THR A 160 0.80 17.87 17.85
CA THR A 160 1.71 18.97 18.11
C THR A 160 0.92 20.23 18.40
N SER A 161 1.36 21.00 19.40
CA SER A 161 0.73 22.29 19.72
C SER A 161 1.47 23.39 18.99
N ILE A 162 0.73 24.21 18.23
CA ILE A 162 1.25 25.34 17.47
C ILE A 162 0.51 26.59 17.96
N GLY A 163 1.13 27.34 18.87
CA GLY A 163 0.51 28.50 19.50
C GLY A 163 -0.72 28.12 20.32
N ASN A 164 -1.90 28.62 19.93
CA ASN A 164 -3.20 28.29 20.56
C ASN A 164 -3.98 27.22 19.78
N HIS A 165 -3.33 26.53 18.86
CA HIS A 165 -3.94 25.53 18.01
C HIS A 165 -3.30 24.16 18.26
N LEU A 166 -4.09 23.13 18.05
CA LEU A 166 -3.66 21.75 18.20
C LEU A 166 -3.70 21.09 16.83
N TYR A 167 -2.53 20.71 16.34
CA TYR A 167 -2.39 19.93 15.13
C TYR A 167 -2.35 18.45 15.51
N MET A 168 -3.22 17.64 14.90
CA MET A 168 -3.19 16.19 15.02
C MET A 168 -2.97 15.59 13.65
N SER A 169 -2.17 14.54 13.56
CA SER A 169 -2.02 13.79 12.32
C SER A 169 -2.03 12.29 12.57
N ARG A 170 -2.50 11.58 11.55
CA ARG A 170 -2.55 10.14 11.47
C ARG A 170 -1.86 9.72 10.19
N THR A 171 -0.82 8.91 10.31
CA THR A 171 -0.16 8.30 9.16
C THR A 171 -0.32 6.79 9.24
N THR A 172 -0.80 6.17 8.17
CA THR A 172 -0.93 4.72 8.08
C THR A 172 0.15 4.18 7.17
N THR A 173 0.92 3.23 7.67
CA THR A 173 1.94 2.53 6.90
C THR A 173 1.63 1.05 6.89
N VAL A 174 1.94 0.39 5.77
CA VAL A 174 1.84 -1.06 5.67
C VAL A 174 3.19 -1.66 5.34
N ARG A 175 3.54 -2.73 6.04
CA ARG A 175 4.65 -3.59 5.67
C ARG A 175 4.18 -4.60 4.63
N LEU A 176 4.55 -4.36 3.39
CA LEU A 176 4.22 -5.25 2.27
C LEU A 176 4.79 -6.67 2.52
N PRO A 177 4.04 -7.73 2.21
CA PRO A 177 4.46 -9.10 2.45
C PRO A 177 5.60 -9.48 1.51
N MET A 178 6.44 -10.41 1.96
CA MET A 178 7.49 -10.97 1.12
C MET A 178 6.88 -11.89 0.07
N SER A 179 7.22 -11.65 -1.20
CA SER A 179 6.83 -12.55 -2.28
C SER A 179 7.66 -13.82 -2.20
N MET A 180 7.05 -14.94 -1.78
CA MET A 180 7.71 -16.24 -1.74
C MET A 180 8.31 -16.64 -3.10
N LEU A 181 7.63 -16.31 -4.20
CA LEU A 181 8.12 -16.54 -5.55
C LEU A 181 9.41 -15.76 -5.85
N ARG A 182 9.45 -14.45 -5.54
CA ARG A 182 10.66 -13.65 -5.78
C ARG A 182 11.81 -14.10 -4.88
N GLY A 183 11.52 -14.46 -3.63
CA GLY A 183 12.49 -15.06 -2.72
C GLY A 183 13.08 -16.35 -3.30
N LEU A 184 12.22 -17.26 -3.77
CA LEU A 184 12.61 -18.52 -4.39
C LEU A 184 13.46 -18.31 -5.65
N VAL A 185 13.05 -17.41 -6.55
CA VAL A 185 13.83 -17.06 -7.75
C VAL A 185 15.19 -16.49 -7.36
N PHE A 186 15.25 -15.59 -6.38
CA PHE A 186 16.51 -15.03 -5.89
C PHE A 186 17.42 -16.10 -5.28
N THR A 187 16.88 -17.02 -4.49
CA THR A 187 17.66 -18.14 -3.92
C THR A 187 18.18 -19.08 -5.00
N LEU A 188 17.36 -19.44 -5.99
CA LEU A 188 17.77 -20.30 -7.11
C LEU A 188 18.82 -19.62 -7.98
N LEU A 189 18.67 -18.32 -8.26
CA LEU A 189 19.65 -17.54 -8.99
C LEU A 189 21.00 -17.49 -8.24
N THR A 190 20.96 -17.25 -6.93
CA THR A 190 22.16 -17.23 -6.08
C THR A 190 22.85 -18.60 -6.07
N LEU A 191 22.09 -19.68 -5.96
CA LEU A 191 22.61 -21.05 -6.00
C LEU A 191 23.20 -21.39 -7.37
N PHE A 192 22.53 -21.02 -8.46
CA PHE A 192 23.03 -21.20 -9.83
C PHE A 192 24.34 -20.46 -10.05
N LEU A 193 24.44 -19.19 -9.65
CA LEU A 193 25.69 -18.43 -9.74
C LEU A 193 26.79 -19.02 -8.89
N GLY A 194 26.48 -19.44 -7.65
CA GLY A 194 27.45 -20.07 -6.75
C GLY A 194 28.03 -21.35 -7.35
N ALA A 195 27.17 -22.23 -7.86
CA ALA A 195 27.60 -23.45 -8.54
C ALA A 195 28.42 -23.15 -9.81
N ALA A 196 27.97 -22.20 -10.63
CA ALA A 196 28.67 -21.79 -11.84
C ALA A 196 30.06 -21.22 -11.52
N LEU A 197 30.18 -20.40 -10.47
CA LEU A 197 31.46 -19.81 -10.04
C LEU A 197 32.44 -20.87 -9.53
N LEU A 198 31.95 -21.90 -8.82
CA LEU A 198 32.75 -23.05 -8.40
C LEU A 198 33.23 -23.90 -9.59
N SER A 199 32.41 -24.00 -10.65
CA SER A 199 32.77 -24.70 -11.89
C SER A 199 33.57 -23.86 -12.89
N PHE A 200 33.69 -22.55 -12.68
CA PHE A 200 34.36 -21.65 -13.62
C PHE A 200 35.85 -22.00 -13.86
N PRO A 201 36.66 -22.37 -12.83
CA PRO A 201 38.05 -22.75 -13.04
C PRO A 201 38.21 -24.00 -13.92
N THR A 202 37.32 -24.98 -13.79
CA THR A 202 37.37 -26.20 -14.60
C THR A 202 36.98 -25.91 -16.05
N LEU A 203 35.98 -25.06 -16.28
CA LEU A 203 35.63 -24.56 -17.61
C LEU A 203 36.78 -23.79 -18.26
N LEU A 204 37.46 -22.92 -17.51
CA LEU A 204 38.59 -22.14 -18.00
C LEU A 204 39.77 -23.04 -18.38
N ALA A 205 40.07 -24.05 -17.57
CA ALA A 205 41.10 -25.04 -17.88
C ALA A 205 40.77 -25.83 -19.15
N GLN A 206 39.50 -26.21 -19.35
CA GLN A 206 39.05 -26.87 -20.58
C GLN A 206 39.18 -25.96 -21.80
N LEU A 207 38.84 -24.67 -21.68
CA LEU A 207 39.01 -23.68 -22.74
C LEU A 207 40.47 -23.47 -23.16
N GLN A 208 41.42 -23.56 -22.22
CA GLN A 208 42.85 -23.47 -22.53
C GLN A 208 43.36 -24.65 -23.35
N HIS A 209 42.77 -25.84 -23.15
CA HIS A 209 43.15 -27.06 -23.87
C HIS A 209 42.28 -27.35 -25.09
N ALA A 210 41.15 -26.65 -25.26
CA ALA A 210 40.30 -26.76 -26.42
C ALA A 210 40.88 -25.90 -27.57
N PRO A 211 41.44 -26.49 -28.64
CA PRO A 211 41.83 -25.73 -29.81
C PRO A 211 40.54 -25.18 -30.45
N LEU A 212 40.22 -23.92 -30.14
CA LEU A 212 39.05 -23.17 -30.63
C LEU A 212 38.92 -23.13 -32.18
N PHE A 213 39.93 -23.64 -32.91
CA PHE A 213 39.99 -23.69 -34.36
C PHE A 213 40.14 -25.10 -34.97
N ALA A 214 40.08 -26.19 -34.20
CA ALA A 214 40.18 -27.54 -34.77
C ALA A 214 38.87 -28.07 -35.40
N PHE A 215 37.87 -27.22 -35.61
CA PHE A 215 36.59 -27.63 -36.22
C PHE A 215 36.72 -28.01 -37.71
N THR A 216 37.87 -27.76 -38.35
CA THR A 216 38.08 -28.04 -39.78
C THR A 216 39.02 -29.21 -40.09
N SER A 217 39.53 -29.96 -39.10
CA SER A 217 40.51 -31.02 -39.38
C SER A 217 40.49 -32.18 -38.38
N SER A 218 39.51 -33.08 -38.47
CA SER A 218 39.65 -34.44 -37.92
C SER A 218 38.79 -35.46 -38.67
N SER A 219 39.14 -35.69 -39.93
CA SER A 219 38.82 -36.96 -40.59
C SER A 219 39.81 -38.04 -40.12
N SER A 220 39.29 -39.17 -39.62
CA SER A 220 40.00 -40.38 -39.18
C SER A 220 40.62 -40.28 -37.78
N GLN A 221 40.61 -41.28 -36.89
CA GLN A 221 40.29 -42.70 -37.02
C GLN A 221 40.10 -43.29 -35.61
N GLY A 222 39.05 -44.09 -35.42
CA GLY A 222 38.96 -45.18 -34.44
C GLY A 222 39.22 -44.89 -32.96
N ASN A 223 38.16 -44.62 -32.19
CA ASN A 223 37.85 -45.32 -30.94
C ASN A 223 36.53 -44.82 -30.35
N ASN A 224 35.75 -45.74 -29.78
CA ASN A 224 34.34 -45.59 -29.35
C ASN A 224 34.13 -44.66 -28.12
N ALA A 225 34.98 -43.66 -27.91
CA ALA A 225 34.89 -42.65 -26.84
C ALA A 225 34.47 -41.26 -27.37
N SER A 226 33.93 -41.19 -28.60
CA SER A 226 33.83 -39.95 -29.39
C SER A 226 32.47 -39.23 -29.33
N SER A 227 31.47 -39.71 -28.59
CA SER A 227 30.15 -39.04 -28.48
C SER A 227 30.08 -37.96 -27.40
N ASP A 228 30.80 -38.14 -26.30
CA ASP A 228 30.51 -37.39 -25.07
C ASP A 228 31.17 -36.01 -25.02
N TRP A 229 32.25 -35.81 -25.79
CA TRP A 229 32.97 -34.54 -25.82
C TRP A 229 32.18 -33.43 -26.53
N TYR A 230 31.39 -33.76 -27.55
CA TYR A 230 30.52 -32.80 -28.23
C TYR A 230 29.40 -32.29 -27.31
N VAL A 231 28.76 -33.22 -26.57
CA VAL A 231 27.68 -32.88 -25.65
C VAL A 231 28.22 -32.07 -24.48
N THR A 232 29.34 -32.49 -23.89
CA THR A 232 29.97 -31.77 -22.78
C THR A 232 30.43 -30.38 -23.21
N GLY A 233 31.04 -30.25 -24.40
CA GLY A 233 31.47 -28.96 -24.95
C GLY A 233 30.30 -28.00 -25.22
N LEU A 234 29.20 -28.49 -25.80
CA LEU A 234 27.99 -27.69 -26.04
C LEU A 234 27.33 -27.24 -24.73
N VAL A 235 27.20 -28.13 -23.75
CA VAL A 235 26.64 -27.79 -22.43
C VAL A 235 27.49 -26.74 -21.72
N SER A 236 28.81 -26.86 -21.77
CA SER A 236 29.75 -25.87 -21.22
C SER A 236 29.62 -24.51 -21.92
N LEU A 237 29.49 -24.48 -23.25
CA LEU A 237 29.34 -23.25 -24.02
C LEU A 237 27.99 -22.56 -23.74
N ILE A 238 26.89 -23.31 -23.70
CA ILE A 238 25.57 -22.80 -23.31
C ILE A 238 25.61 -22.27 -21.87
N GLY A 239 26.26 -23.00 -20.96
CA GLY A 239 26.47 -22.58 -19.59
C GLY A 239 27.19 -21.23 -19.50
N LEU A 240 28.26 -21.04 -20.27
CA LEU A 240 29.00 -19.77 -20.34
C LEU A 240 28.13 -18.62 -20.88
N ILE A 241 27.36 -18.87 -21.96
CA ILE A 241 26.46 -17.89 -22.56
C ILE A 241 25.37 -17.46 -21.57
N LEU A 242 24.82 -18.39 -20.78
CA LEU A 242 23.79 -18.10 -19.77
C LEU A 242 24.38 -17.48 -18.50
N PHE A 243 25.63 -17.78 -18.17
CA PHE A 243 26.30 -17.29 -16.96
C PHE A 243 26.46 -15.78 -16.94
N PHE A 244 26.98 -15.17 -18.02
CA PHE A 244 27.18 -13.71 -18.07
C PHE A 244 25.90 -12.88 -17.86
N PRO A 245 24.78 -13.10 -18.58
CA PRO A 245 23.55 -12.34 -18.34
C PRO A 245 22.97 -12.61 -16.95
N ALA A 246 23.05 -13.85 -16.45
CA ALA A 246 22.63 -14.17 -15.08
C ALA A 246 23.48 -13.41 -14.04
N LEU A 247 24.79 -13.31 -14.26
CA LEU A 247 25.72 -12.54 -13.42
C LEU A 247 25.39 -11.05 -13.44
N PHE A 248 25.18 -10.45 -14.61
CA PHE A 248 24.79 -9.04 -14.72
C PHE A 248 23.44 -8.77 -14.03
N LEU A 249 22.47 -9.66 -14.22
CA LEU A 249 21.16 -9.55 -13.57
C LEU A 249 21.29 -9.65 -12.04
N PHE A 250 22.10 -10.58 -11.55
CA PHE A 250 22.38 -10.72 -10.12
C PHE A 250 23.05 -9.47 -9.54
N LEU A 251 24.08 -8.94 -10.22
CA LEU A 251 24.77 -7.71 -9.81
C LEU A 251 23.82 -6.50 -9.83
N ALA A 252 22.93 -6.40 -10.81
CA ALA A 252 21.93 -5.34 -10.86
C ALA A 252 20.92 -5.44 -9.69
N ILE A 253 20.47 -6.66 -9.35
CA ILE A 253 19.61 -6.89 -8.17
C ILE A 253 20.35 -6.53 -6.89
N LEU A 254 21.62 -6.94 -6.75
CA LEU A 254 22.44 -6.68 -5.56
C LEU A 254 22.69 -5.17 -5.40
N TYR A 255 23.12 -4.49 -6.47
CA TYR A 255 23.28 -3.04 -6.49
C TYR A 255 22.00 -2.32 -6.05
N ARG A 256 20.85 -2.72 -6.61
CA ARG A 256 19.56 -2.11 -6.27
C ARG A 256 19.11 -2.43 -4.83
N SER A 257 19.44 -3.60 -4.31
CA SER A 257 19.20 -3.98 -2.91
C SER A 257 20.06 -3.16 -1.95
N VAL A 258 21.35 -2.98 -2.24
CA VAL A 258 22.26 -2.11 -1.46
C VAL A 258 21.80 -0.65 -1.52
N TYR A 259 21.45 -0.15 -2.70
CA TYR A 259 20.89 1.19 -2.86
C TYR A 259 19.62 1.38 -2.03
N ALA A 260 18.70 0.41 -2.05
CA ALA A 260 17.49 0.45 -1.24
C ALA A 260 17.79 0.36 0.27
N TRP A 261 18.79 -0.43 0.67
CA TRP A 261 19.22 -0.51 2.06
C TRP A 261 19.77 0.82 2.57
N ILE A 262 20.65 1.47 1.82
CA ILE A 262 21.25 2.76 2.21
C ILE A 262 20.19 3.85 2.32
N HIS A 263 19.26 3.92 1.35
CA HIS A 263 18.28 5.02 1.31
C HIS A 263 17.01 4.77 2.13
N ARG A 264 16.63 3.50 2.38
CA ARG A 264 15.33 3.15 3.00
C ARG A 264 15.46 2.26 4.23
N GLY A 265 16.66 1.79 4.56
CA GLY A 265 16.87 0.84 5.66
C GLY A 265 16.31 -0.57 5.40
N ASP A 266 15.83 -0.87 4.19
CA ASP A 266 15.15 -2.13 3.87
C ASP A 266 15.87 -2.88 2.72
N PRO A 267 16.83 -3.78 3.03
CA PRO A 267 17.58 -4.50 2.00
C PRO A 267 16.70 -5.46 1.19
N LEU A 268 15.56 -5.87 1.75
CA LEU A 268 14.65 -6.84 1.15
C LEU A 268 13.51 -6.18 0.36
N HIS A 269 13.61 -4.87 0.09
CA HIS A 269 12.59 -4.12 -0.62
C HIS A 269 12.22 -4.74 -1.99
N LEU A 270 13.18 -5.33 -2.70
CA LEU A 270 12.95 -5.98 -4.00
C LEU A 270 12.10 -7.25 -3.92
N LEU A 271 12.18 -7.95 -2.78
CA LEU A 271 11.45 -9.20 -2.55
C LEU A 271 10.00 -8.95 -2.16
N ARG A 272 9.65 -7.73 -1.71
CA ARG A 272 8.27 -7.39 -1.33
C ARG A 272 7.36 -7.24 -2.56
N THR A 273 6.13 -7.74 -2.46
CA THR A 273 5.11 -7.48 -3.49
C THR A 273 4.76 -6.00 -3.53
N ARG A 274 4.49 -5.45 -4.72
CA ARG A 274 4.01 -4.06 -4.84
C ARG A 274 2.51 -3.92 -4.59
N HIS A 275 1.80 -5.04 -4.64
CA HIS A 275 0.37 -5.09 -4.59
C HIS A 275 -0.07 -5.43 -3.16
N LEU A 276 -1.00 -4.65 -2.62
CA LEU A 276 -1.64 -4.94 -1.36
C LEU A 276 -2.63 -6.08 -1.57
N GLN A 277 -2.61 -7.06 -0.67
CA GLN A 277 -3.61 -8.12 -0.70
C GLN A 277 -4.94 -7.56 -0.13
N PRO A 278 -6.11 -8.03 -0.60
CA PRO A 278 -7.40 -7.49 -0.17
C PRO A 278 -7.60 -7.59 1.35
N PHE A 279 -7.12 -8.65 1.99
CA PHE A 279 -7.16 -8.78 3.45
C PHE A 279 -6.32 -7.70 4.16
N GLN A 280 -5.23 -7.24 3.56
CA GLN A 280 -4.43 -6.15 4.12
C GLN A 280 -5.17 -4.83 3.99
N CYS A 281 -5.90 -4.61 2.90
CA CYS A 281 -6.77 -3.45 2.75
C CYS A 281 -7.85 -3.42 3.84
N ASP A 282 -8.46 -4.58 4.14
CA ASP A 282 -9.46 -4.69 5.22
C ASP A 282 -8.82 -4.43 6.60
N GLU A 283 -7.63 -4.97 6.85
CA GLU A 283 -6.89 -4.73 8.10
C GLU A 283 -6.49 -3.26 8.28
N ILE A 284 -6.04 -2.60 7.20
CA ILE A 284 -5.73 -1.16 7.19
C ILE A 284 -7.00 -0.37 7.46
N ALA A 285 -8.11 -0.66 6.76
CA ALA A 285 -9.36 0.06 6.94
C ALA A 285 -9.90 -0.06 8.37
N LEU A 286 -9.81 -1.26 8.95
CA LEU A 286 -10.21 -1.51 10.33
C LEU A 286 -9.32 -0.77 11.33
N LEU A 287 -7.99 -0.78 11.13
CA LEU A 287 -7.05 -0.07 12.00
C LEU A 287 -7.19 1.46 11.87
N GLU A 288 -7.50 1.96 10.67
CA GLU A 288 -7.82 3.37 10.42
C GLU A 288 -9.10 3.80 11.12
N HIS A 289 -10.16 3.00 11.00
CA HIS A 289 -11.43 3.28 11.65
C HIS A 289 -11.27 3.32 13.18
N LEU A 290 -10.51 2.36 13.71
CA LEU A 290 -10.18 2.30 15.11
C LEU A 290 -9.41 3.53 15.59
N ALA A 291 -8.39 3.94 14.83
CA ALA A 291 -7.61 5.13 15.13
C ALA A 291 -8.47 6.40 15.10
N ASP A 292 -9.38 6.53 14.13
CA ASP A 292 -10.32 7.66 14.05
C ASP A 292 -11.28 7.68 15.26
N ASP A 293 -11.75 6.52 15.70
CA ASP A 293 -12.61 6.41 16.87
C ASP A 293 -11.90 6.75 18.18
N ILE A 294 -10.64 6.33 18.32
CA ILE A 294 -9.77 6.72 19.44
C ILE A 294 -9.56 8.23 19.42
N LEU A 295 -9.18 8.81 18.27
CA LEU A 295 -8.97 10.26 18.13
C LEU A 295 -10.23 11.06 18.49
N ARG A 296 -11.41 10.63 18.02
CA ARG A 296 -12.70 11.26 18.39
C ARG A 296 -12.99 11.11 19.88
N SER A 297 -12.71 9.94 20.47
CA SER A 297 -12.88 9.72 21.90
C SER A 297 -11.98 10.65 22.72
N THR A 298 -10.69 10.72 22.36
CA THR A 298 -9.71 11.61 22.96
C THR A 298 -10.13 13.08 22.82
N ALA A 299 -10.64 13.48 21.65
CA ALA A 299 -11.15 14.83 21.42
C ALA A 299 -12.29 15.17 22.41
N ARG A 300 -13.27 14.28 22.56
CA ARG A 300 -14.37 14.48 23.52
C ARG A 300 -13.88 14.60 24.96
N HIS A 301 -12.92 13.78 25.37
CA HIS A 301 -12.32 13.85 26.72
C HIS A 301 -11.60 15.17 26.99
N LEU A 302 -11.02 15.77 25.94
CA LEU A 302 -10.36 17.06 26.01
C LEU A 302 -11.32 18.25 25.84
N GLY A 303 -12.63 18.00 25.69
CA GLY A 303 -13.63 19.05 25.43
C GLY A 303 -13.56 19.64 24.02
N LEU A 304 -12.83 19.00 23.10
CA LEU A 304 -12.77 19.38 21.70
C LEU A 304 -14.03 18.89 20.98
N ASP A 305 -14.54 19.69 20.04
CA ASP A 305 -15.64 19.26 19.19
C ASP A 305 -15.17 18.17 18.20
N PRO A 306 -15.63 16.90 18.35
CA PRO A 306 -15.22 15.82 17.48
C PRO A 306 -15.70 16.00 16.04
N SER A 307 -16.66 16.90 15.78
CA SER A 307 -17.16 17.20 14.45
C SER A 307 -16.11 17.86 13.55
N GLN A 308 -15.09 18.50 14.15
CA GLN A 308 -13.95 19.08 13.42
C GLN A 308 -12.99 17.99 12.90
N ILE A 309 -13.03 16.80 13.49
CA ILE A 309 -12.30 15.60 13.04
C ILE A 309 -13.20 14.81 12.08
N GLN A 310 -13.75 15.50 11.08
CA GLN A 310 -14.45 14.84 9.99
C GLN A 310 -13.43 14.27 9.02
N SER A 311 -13.62 13.00 8.66
CA SER A 311 -12.84 12.33 7.64
C SER A 311 -13.16 13.01 6.30
N THR A 312 -12.26 13.85 5.80
CA THR A 312 -12.28 14.22 4.39
C THR A 312 -12.09 12.94 3.59
N THR A 313 -13.13 12.49 2.91
CA THR A 313 -13.24 11.21 2.19
C THR A 313 -12.26 11.07 1.02
N THR A 314 -11.33 12.01 0.85
CA THR A 314 -10.42 12.12 -0.31
C THR A 314 -9.34 11.03 -0.35
N SER A 315 -9.05 10.31 0.74
CA SER A 315 -7.92 9.36 0.76
C SER A 315 -8.19 8.00 0.10
N HIS A 316 -9.44 7.61 -0.16
CA HIS A 316 -9.73 6.31 -0.81
C HIS A 316 -9.34 6.27 -2.29
N GLN A 317 -9.13 7.42 -2.93
CA GLN A 317 -8.79 7.50 -4.35
C GLN A 317 -7.34 7.07 -4.64
N ALA A 318 -6.43 7.26 -3.68
CA ALA A 318 -5.02 6.84 -3.83
C ALA A 318 -4.86 5.32 -3.67
N VAL A 319 -5.61 4.69 -2.76
CA VAL A 319 -5.58 3.23 -2.56
C VAL A 319 -6.15 2.51 -3.77
N ALA A 320 -7.22 3.03 -4.37
CA ALA A 320 -7.81 2.48 -5.59
C ALA A 320 -6.86 2.52 -6.81
N ALA A 321 -5.86 3.41 -6.81
CA ALA A 321 -4.84 3.47 -7.87
C ALA A 321 -3.66 2.51 -7.66
N MET A 322 -3.52 1.91 -6.46
CA MET A 322 -2.47 0.93 -6.14
C MET A 322 -2.94 -0.52 -6.28
N LEU A 323 -4.25 -0.73 -6.37
CA LEU A 323 -4.87 -1.98 -6.82
C LEU A 323 -4.84 -2.03 -8.36
#